data_AF-A0A8K0QR84-F1
#
_entry.id   AF-A0A8K0QR84-F1
#
_cell.length_a   1.000
_cell.length_b   1.000
_cell.length_c   1.000
_cell.angle_alpha   90.00
_cell.angle_beta   90.00
_cell.angle_gamma   90.00
#
_symmetry.space_group_name_H-M   'P 1'
#
loop_
_entity.id
_entity.type
_entity.pdbx_description
1 polymer ?
#
loop_
_entity_poly.entity_id
_entity_poly.type
_entity_poly.pdbx_seq_one_letter_code
_entity_poly.pdbx_strand_id
1 'polypeptide(L)'
;MAVLGKRKAREEPSISQEDAAAIFRRHFEAQFSPLPTSQTKAAKAAPADGVDDEDTEDDEEDDEEEDGDDDDEWGGLSGDESNEEEEAAPIEVVDHSGAQPPKPTPMSKREYKAFMASRPPDQTSRPTEQTITTSSSSTTTLPEDAPSLLAQDLELRRLLAESHLLAPALAGAGTAVAPKAFAAGKTRQKATDLRVQALGSKVSIHKQEKMPMNMRKGIVAAAGARESKRRREAKENGVILERETGKKSKKRDRGRDLAVDRPGVGRLRGAELRLSDRDVRGIEGVRDTFGRRGKR
;
A
#
# COMPACT_ATOMS: atom_id res chain seq x y z
N MET A 1 61.21 6.35 49.84
CA MET A 1 59.91 6.52 49.16
C MET A 1 59.86 5.54 48.00
N ALA A 2 58.99 4.53 48.08
CA ALA A 2 58.77 3.54 47.04
C ALA A 2 57.43 3.80 46.32
N VAL A 3 57.23 3.11 45.19
CA VAL A 3 56.00 3.00 44.36
C VAL A 3 55.84 4.20 43.39
N LEU A 4 55.82 4.06 42.06
CA LEU A 4 54.87 3.26 41.27
C LEU A 4 55.47 2.72 39.97
N GLY A 5 55.40 1.39 39.83
CA GLY A 5 55.78 0.63 38.66
C GLY A 5 54.83 0.84 37.48
N LYS A 6 55.41 0.77 36.27
CA LYS A 6 54.69 0.76 34.99
C LYS A 6 53.82 -0.49 34.93
N ARG A 7 52.49 -0.34 34.94
CA ARG A 7 51.57 -1.46 34.66
C ARG A 7 51.64 -1.76 33.17
N LYS A 8 52.18 -2.95 32.85
CA LYS A 8 52.12 -3.59 31.54
C LYS A 8 50.65 -3.84 31.21
N ALA A 9 50.16 -3.26 30.11
CA ALA A 9 48.81 -3.53 29.62
C ALA A 9 48.67 -5.03 29.35
N ARG A 10 47.62 -5.63 29.89
CA ARG A 10 47.22 -7.02 29.61
C ARG A 10 46.70 -7.04 28.17
N GLU A 11 47.32 -7.83 27.31
CA GLU A 11 46.82 -8.09 25.96
C GLU A 11 45.46 -8.79 26.08
N GLU A 12 44.42 -8.13 25.56
CA GLU A 12 43.12 -8.76 25.32
C GLU A 12 43.31 -9.80 24.20
N PRO A 13 43.04 -11.09 24.41
CA PRO A 13 43.10 -12.05 23.31
C PRO A 13 41.99 -11.68 22.33
N SER A 14 42.37 -11.34 21.09
CA SER A 14 41.43 -11.20 19.99
C SER A 14 40.94 -12.60 19.60
N ILE A 15 39.89 -13.05 20.28
CA ILE A 15 39.24 -14.32 19.98
C ILE A 15 38.60 -14.17 18.60
N SER A 16 38.98 -15.03 17.66
CA SER A 16 38.40 -15.03 16.32
C SER A 16 36.90 -15.36 16.40
N GLN A 17 36.10 -14.89 15.45
CA GLN A 17 34.64 -15.16 15.44
C GLN A 17 34.34 -16.66 15.39
N GLU A 18 35.23 -17.43 14.75
CA GLU A 18 35.18 -18.90 14.69
C GLU A 18 35.46 -19.54 16.05
N ASP A 19 36.44 -19.04 16.81
CA ASP A 19 36.72 -19.51 18.17
C ASP A 19 35.57 -19.21 19.14
N ALA A 20 34.94 -18.04 19.01
CA ALA A 20 33.78 -17.68 19.83
C ALA A 20 32.60 -18.63 19.57
N ALA A 21 32.31 -18.94 18.30
CA ALA A 21 31.27 -19.90 17.93
C ALA A 21 31.56 -21.31 18.45
N ALA A 22 32.82 -21.74 18.42
CA ALA A 22 33.24 -23.05 18.97
C ALA A 22 33.06 -23.13 20.49
N ILE A 23 33.34 -22.04 21.22
CA ILE A 23 33.12 -21.96 22.68
C ILE A 23 31.63 -22.07 23.00
N PHE A 24 30.76 -21.34 22.28
CA PHE A 24 29.32 -21.41 22.50
C PHE A 24 28.75 -22.79 22.16
N ARG A 25 29.20 -23.40 21.05
CA ARG A 25 28.79 -24.76 20.69
C ARG A 25 29.17 -25.79 21.76
N ARG A 26 30.40 -25.73 22.28
CA ARG A 26 30.84 -26.62 23.36
C ARG A 26 30.03 -26.42 24.64
N HIS A 27 29.68 -25.18 24.97
CA HIS A 27 28.87 -24.87 26.15
C HIS A 27 27.42 -25.35 25.98
N PHE A 28 26.89 -25.22 24.77
CA PHE A 28 25.57 -25.71 24.41
C PHE A 28 25.50 -27.24 24.45
N GLU A 29 26.46 -27.94 23.84
CA GLU A 29 26.55 -29.41 23.88
C GLU A 29 26.76 -29.97 25.29
N ALA A 30 27.38 -29.21 26.20
CA ALA A 30 27.52 -29.60 27.59
C ALA A 30 26.22 -29.45 28.40
N GLN A 31 25.38 -28.48 28.06
CA GLN A 31 24.11 -28.22 28.73
C GLN A 31 22.94 -29.02 28.13
N PHE A 32 23.01 -29.28 26.82
CA PHE A 32 21.98 -29.99 26.07
C PHE A 32 22.62 -31.25 25.47
N SER A 33 22.29 -32.40 26.06
CA SER A 33 22.66 -33.68 25.46
C SER A 33 22.00 -33.77 24.07
N PRO A 34 22.74 -34.13 23.02
CA PRO A 34 22.17 -34.22 21.67
C PRO A 34 21.05 -35.27 21.65
N LEU A 35 19.89 -34.88 21.12
CA LEU A 35 18.75 -35.78 20.93
C LEU A 35 19.18 -36.97 20.05
N PRO A 36 18.76 -38.21 20.35
CA PRO A 36 19.15 -39.37 19.56
C PRO A 36 18.59 -39.22 18.13
N THR A 37 19.51 -39.04 17.18
CA THR A 37 19.16 -38.96 15.76
C THR A 37 18.64 -40.32 15.30
N SER A 38 17.36 -40.38 14.89
CA SER A 38 16.86 -41.52 14.14
C SER A 38 17.67 -41.65 12.85
N GLN A 39 18.23 -42.84 12.62
CA GLN A 39 19.07 -43.14 11.47
C GLN A 39 18.23 -43.05 10.18
N THR A 40 18.17 -41.89 9.54
CA THR A 40 17.80 -41.82 8.13
C THR A 40 19.05 -42.07 7.30
N LYS A 41 19.01 -43.18 6.55
CA LYS A 41 20.10 -43.69 5.73
C LYS A 41 20.61 -42.62 4.76
N ALA A 42 21.93 -42.53 4.70
CA ALA A 42 22.69 -41.70 3.79
C ALA A 42 22.31 -41.92 2.31
N ALA A 43 21.94 -40.84 1.64
CA ALA A 43 22.20 -40.62 0.22
C ALA A 43 22.98 -39.30 0.09
N LYS A 44 24.27 -39.42 -0.25
CA LYS A 44 25.16 -38.33 -0.69
C LYS A 44 24.60 -37.68 -1.97
N ALA A 45 24.82 -36.41 -2.34
CA ALA A 45 25.31 -35.19 -1.70
C ALA A 45 25.28 -34.09 -2.80
N ALA A 46 24.69 -32.92 -2.52
CA ALA A 46 24.96 -31.60 -3.13
C ALA A 46 24.18 -30.52 -2.35
N PRO A 47 24.64 -29.25 -2.30
CA PRO A 47 24.70 -28.43 -1.08
C PRO A 47 23.39 -27.72 -0.69
N ALA A 48 23.25 -27.53 0.62
CA ALA A 48 22.23 -26.75 1.29
C ALA A 48 22.83 -25.43 1.82
N ASP A 49 22.04 -24.36 1.72
CA ASP A 49 21.95 -23.21 2.64
C ASP A 49 20.59 -22.56 2.28
N GLY A 50 19.57 -22.42 3.12
CA GLY A 50 19.50 -22.16 4.56
C GLY A 50 18.54 -20.95 4.75
N VAL A 51 17.22 -21.11 4.54
CA VAL A 51 16.10 -21.21 5.52
C VAL A 51 15.95 -20.03 6.49
N ASP A 52 14.78 -19.38 6.49
CA ASP A 52 13.88 -19.16 7.65
C ASP A 52 12.71 -18.25 7.19
N ASP A 53 11.44 -18.65 7.30
CA ASP A 53 10.60 -18.92 8.48
C ASP A 53 10.01 -17.62 9.06
N GLU A 54 8.72 -17.41 8.83
CA GLU A 54 7.87 -16.61 9.72
C GLU A 54 6.52 -17.31 9.87
N ASP A 55 6.28 -17.65 11.14
CA ASP A 55 5.15 -18.26 11.80
C ASP A 55 3.76 -17.74 11.39
N THR A 56 2.82 -18.67 11.53
CA THR A 56 1.38 -18.50 11.36
C THR A 56 0.76 -18.10 12.71
N GLU A 57 0.31 -16.86 12.83
CA GLU A 57 -0.62 -16.41 13.87
C GLU A 57 -2.04 -16.41 13.29
N ASP A 58 -2.91 -17.27 13.81
CA ASP A 58 -4.36 -17.19 13.63
C ASP A 58 -5.01 -17.71 14.92
N ASP A 59 -5.42 -16.77 15.78
CA ASP A 59 -6.28 -17.04 16.94
C ASP A 59 -7.28 -15.86 17.02
N GLU A 60 -8.46 -16.08 16.43
CA GLU A 60 -9.58 -15.15 16.43
C GLU A 60 -10.35 -15.27 17.76
N GLU A 61 -10.21 -14.26 18.62
CA GLU A 61 -11.15 -13.93 19.70
C GLU A 61 -12.34 -13.16 19.11
N ASP A 62 -13.58 -13.68 19.23
CA ASP A 62 -14.76 -12.95 19.74
C ASP A 62 -15.98 -13.90 19.77
N ASP A 63 -16.60 -14.09 20.93
CA ASP A 63 -18.07 -14.01 21.05
C ASP A 63 -18.48 -14.07 22.54
N GLU A 64 -19.16 -13.00 22.92
CA GLU A 64 -19.79 -12.73 24.21
C GLU A 64 -21.02 -13.63 24.46
N GLU A 65 -21.20 -13.99 25.73
CA GLU A 65 -22.44 -14.18 26.52
C GLU A 65 -23.67 -14.92 25.94
N GLU A 66 -24.16 -15.86 26.75
CA GLU A 66 -25.58 -16.17 27.06
C GLU A 66 -25.94 -17.66 26.97
N ASP A 67 -25.88 -18.34 28.12
CA ASP A 67 -26.83 -19.40 28.55
C ASP A 67 -26.55 -19.60 30.06
N GLY A 68 -27.51 -19.46 30.99
CA GLY A 68 -28.94 -19.72 30.87
C GLY A 68 -29.19 -21.17 31.29
N ASP A 69 -29.70 -21.33 32.52
CA ASP A 69 -30.24 -22.56 33.09
C ASP A 69 -29.22 -23.68 33.41
N ASP A 70 -29.32 -24.46 34.48
CA ASP A 70 -30.19 -24.50 35.64
C ASP A 70 -29.37 -25.36 36.62
N ASP A 71 -28.96 -24.81 37.77
CA ASP A 71 -28.51 -25.63 38.90
C ASP A 71 -29.77 -26.30 39.49
N ASP A 72 -30.32 -27.25 38.74
CA ASP A 72 -31.37 -28.16 39.17
C ASP A 72 -30.77 -29.08 40.23
N GLU A 73 -30.99 -28.61 41.46
CA GLU A 73 -30.86 -29.28 42.73
C GLU A 73 -31.58 -30.64 42.72
N TRP A 74 -30.94 -31.66 42.15
CA TRP A 74 -31.39 -33.03 42.23
C TRP A 74 -30.96 -33.64 43.57
N GLY A 75 -31.80 -33.36 44.57
CA GLY A 75 -31.73 -33.95 45.89
C GLY A 75 -32.11 -35.43 45.89
N GLY A 76 -31.23 -36.22 46.51
CA GLY A 76 -31.65 -37.26 47.44
C GLY A 76 -32.06 -38.59 46.83
N LEU A 77 -31.12 -39.54 46.81
CA LEU A 77 -31.37 -40.88 47.30
C LEU A 77 -30.21 -41.31 48.21
N SER A 78 -30.28 -40.83 49.46
CA SER A 78 -29.74 -41.55 50.61
C SER A 78 -30.61 -42.79 50.86
N GLY A 79 -30.01 -43.97 50.89
CA GLY A 79 -30.65 -45.24 51.24
C GLY A 79 -29.63 -46.35 50.99
N ASP A 80 -28.73 -46.58 51.94
CA ASP A 80 -28.94 -47.49 53.07
C ASP A 80 -28.90 -48.95 52.63
N GLU A 81 -27.85 -49.60 53.14
CA GLU A 81 -27.71 -51.02 53.45
C GLU A 81 -27.93 -52.08 52.38
N SER A 82 -26.99 -53.04 52.41
CA SER A 82 -27.21 -54.46 52.11
C SER A 82 -27.47 -54.75 50.62
N ASN A 83 -27.13 -55.88 50.03
CA ASN A 83 -26.40 -57.09 50.31
C ASN A 83 -26.53 -57.87 48.97
N GLU A 84 -25.59 -58.77 48.69
CA GLU A 84 -25.79 -59.98 47.87
C GLU A 84 -26.54 -59.92 46.52
N GLU A 85 -25.77 -60.24 45.47
CA GLU A 85 -26.09 -61.25 44.44
C GLU A 85 -27.30 -61.04 43.48
N GLU A 86 -27.01 -61.34 42.19
CA GLU A 86 -27.95 -61.68 41.11
C GLU A 86 -28.79 -60.49 40.56
N GLU A 87 -28.88 -60.18 39.26
CA GLU A 87 -28.85 -60.99 38.05
C GLU A 87 -28.26 -60.16 36.89
N ALA A 88 -27.57 -60.82 35.97
CA ALA A 88 -27.08 -60.19 34.74
C ALA A 88 -28.26 -59.79 33.84
N ALA A 89 -28.63 -58.51 33.83
CA ALA A 89 -29.52 -57.97 32.80
C ALA A 89 -28.87 -58.20 31.41
N PRO A 90 -29.62 -58.67 30.40
CA PRO A 90 -29.07 -58.87 29.06
C PRO A 90 -28.63 -57.52 28.49
N ILE A 91 -27.34 -57.42 28.14
CA ILE A 91 -26.77 -56.22 27.54
C ILE A 91 -27.31 -56.09 26.11
N GLU A 92 -28.12 -55.07 25.84
CA GLU A 92 -28.54 -54.72 24.48
C GLU A 92 -27.39 -53.98 23.79
N VAL A 93 -26.72 -54.66 22.86
CA VAL A 93 -25.64 -54.07 22.05
C VAL A 93 -26.26 -53.51 20.78
N VAL A 94 -26.45 -52.19 20.74
CA VAL A 94 -26.81 -51.47 19.52
C VAL A 94 -25.55 -51.16 18.74
N ASP A 95 -25.38 -51.82 17.60
CA ASP A 95 -24.24 -51.61 16.72
C ASP A 95 -24.50 -50.46 15.73
N HIS A 96 -23.65 -49.43 15.76
CA HIS A 96 -23.67 -48.28 14.85
C HIS A 96 -22.55 -48.35 13.79
N SER A 97 -21.87 -49.49 13.64
CA SER A 97 -20.73 -49.66 12.72
C SER A 97 -21.11 -49.80 11.24
N GLY A 98 -22.41 -49.93 10.92
CA GLY A 98 -22.91 -49.84 9.55
C GLY A 98 -22.65 -48.46 8.97
N ALA A 99 -22.12 -48.38 7.73
CA ALA A 99 -21.88 -47.13 7.04
C ALA A 99 -23.13 -46.23 7.11
N GLN A 100 -23.01 -45.08 7.78
CA GLN A 100 -24.13 -44.17 7.96
C GLN A 100 -24.78 -43.91 6.59
N PRO A 101 -26.12 -44.00 6.48
CA PRO A 101 -26.79 -43.56 5.26
C PRO A 101 -26.37 -42.11 4.99
N PRO A 102 -26.16 -41.72 3.73
CA PRO A 102 -25.68 -40.39 3.39
C PRO A 102 -26.55 -39.35 4.09
N LYS A 103 -25.94 -38.46 4.88
CA LYS A 103 -26.65 -37.37 5.54
C LYS A 103 -27.46 -36.64 4.47
N PRO A 104 -28.78 -36.42 4.69
CA PRO A 104 -29.60 -35.75 3.69
C PRO A 104 -28.97 -34.40 3.39
N THR A 105 -28.79 -34.10 2.11
CA THR A 105 -28.22 -32.83 1.65
C THR A 105 -29.00 -31.68 2.31
N PRO A 106 -28.32 -30.71 2.96
CA PRO A 106 -29.02 -29.60 3.58
C PRO A 106 -29.79 -28.83 2.49
N MET A 107 -31.08 -28.61 2.71
CA MET A 107 -31.94 -27.92 1.75
C MET A 107 -31.40 -26.51 1.47
N SER A 108 -31.48 -26.06 0.22
CA SER A 108 -31.05 -24.71 -0.14
C SER A 108 -31.83 -23.66 0.66
N LYS A 109 -31.26 -22.47 0.89
CA LYS A 109 -31.89 -21.39 1.67
C LYS A 109 -33.28 -20.99 1.12
N ARG A 110 -33.55 -21.26 -0.17
CA ARG A 110 -34.85 -21.06 -0.81
C ARG A 110 -35.85 -22.18 -0.47
N GLU A 111 -35.42 -23.44 -0.51
CA GLU A 111 -36.24 -24.60 -0.16
C GLU A 111 -36.58 -24.62 1.33
N TYR A 112 -35.61 -24.31 2.19
CA TYR A 112 -35.84 -24.19 3.64
C TYR A 112 -36.89 -23.12 3.97
N LYS A 113 -36.82 -21.94 3.32
CA LYS A 113 -37.83 -20.89 3.46
C LYS A 113 -39.20 -21.28 2.94
N ALA A 114 -39.27 -22.00 1.82
CA ALA A 114 -40.54 -22.47 1.27
C ALA A 114 -41.20 -23.53 2.17
N PHE A 115 -40.38 -24.37 2.82
CA PHE A 115 -40.86 -25.44 3.68
C PHE A 115 -41.23 -24.94 5.09
N MET A 116 -40.45 -24.02 5.66
CA MET A 116 -40.65 -23.51 7.03
C MET A 116 -41.51 -22.25 7.11
N ALA A 117 -41.86 -21.62 5.99
CA ALA A 117 -42.81 -20.52 6.01
C ALA A 117 -44.24 -21.02 6.26
N SER A 118 -45.04 -20.22 6.96
CA SER A 118 -46.45 -20.50 7.27
C SER A 118 -47.39 -20.57 6.06
N ARG A 119 -46.85 -20.41 4.83
CA ARG A 119 -47.60 -20.43 3.58
C ARG A 119 -47.40 -21.79 2.92
N PRO A 120 -48.47 -22.57 2.66
CA PRO A 120 -48.33 -23.87 2.02
C PRO A 120 -47.73 -23.73 0.61
N PRO A 121 -46.85 -24.66 0.18
CA PRO A 121 -46.27 -24.61 -1.15
C PRO A 121 -47.36 -24.76 -2.22
N ASP A 122 -47.42 -23.78 -3.13
CA ASP A 122 -48.41 -23.73 -4.21
C ASP A 122 -48.06 -24.74 -5.32
N GLN A 123 -48.92 -25.74 -5.52
CA GLN A 123 -48.75 -26.82 -6.50
C GLN A 123 -48.74 -26.32 -7.96
N THR A 124 -49.13 -25.07 -8.21
CA THR A 124 -49.11 -24.46 -9.56
C THR A 124 -47.79 -23.74 -9.86
N SER A 125 -46.94 -23.53 -8.84
CA SER A 125 -45.65 -22.87 -9.01
C SER A 125 -44.59 -23.87 -9.47
N ARG A 126 -44.45 -24.03 -10.80
CA ARG A 126 -43.22 -24.62 -11.36
C ARG A 126 -42.04 -23.74 -10.96
N PRO A 127 -40.85 -24.32 -10.68
CA PRO A 127 -39.68 -23.54 -10.30
C PRO A 127 -39.28 -22.68 -11.49
N THR A 128 -39.73 -21.43 -11.47
CA THR A 128 -39.21 -20.40 -12.36
C THR A 128 -37.75 -20.25 -11.96
N GLU A 129 -36.86 -20.60 -12.88
CA GLU A 129 -35.48 -20.14 -12.88
C GLU A 129 -35.56 -18.63 -12.66
N GLN A 130 -35.21 -18.21 -11.45
CA GLN A 130 -35.13 -16.80 -11.14
C GLN A 130 -33.97 -16.30 -11.98
N THR A 131 -34.30 -15.58 -13.04
CA THR A 131 -33.39 -14.64 -13.67
C THR A 131 -32.82 -13.80 -12.55
N ILE A 132 -31.57 -14.10 -12.21
CA ILE A 132 -30.75 -13.30 -11.33
C ILE A 132 -30.78 -11.91 -11.97
N THR A 133 -31.57 -11.00 -11.43
CA THR A 133 -31.30 -9.57 -11.58
C THR A 133 -29.97 -9.40 -10.89
N THR A 134 -28.90 -9.49 -11.68
CA THR A 134 -27.54 -9.18 -11.26
C THR A 134 -27.60 -7.77 -10.72
N SER A 135 -27.69 -7.66 -9.40
CA SER A 135 -27.19 -6.52 -8.66
C SER A 135 -25.81 -6.25 -9.20
N SER A 136 -25.68 -5.23 -10.05
CA SER A 136 -24.45 -4.63 -10.57
C SER A 136 -23.22 -5.47 -10.23
N SER A 137 -23.03 -6.57 -10.96
CA SER A 137 -21.78 -7.29 -10.93
C SER A 137 -20.73 -6.26 -11.29
N SER A 138 -19.81 -6.00 -10.36
CA SER A 138 -18.50 -5.45 -10.67
C SER A 138 -18.07 -6.09 -11.99
N THR A 139 -18.03 -5.31 -13.05
CA THR A 139 -17.55 -5.79 -14.33
C THR A 139 -16.13 -6.27 -14.09
N THR A 140 -15.97 -7.59 -14.06
CA THR A 140 -14.71 -8.35 -13.96
C THR A 140 -13.83 -8.19 -15.20
N THR A 141 -14.11 -7.19 -16.02
CA THR A 141 -13.21 -6.68 -17.04
C THR A 141 -12.16 -5.86 -16.31
N LEU A 142 -10.97 -6.45 -16.14
CA LEU A 142 -9.77 -5.70 -15.75
C LEU A 142 -9.71 -4.42 -16.61
N PRO A 143 -9.39 -3.25 -16.03
CA PRO A 143 -9.15 -2.08 -16.85
C PRO A 143 -7.96 -2.37 -17.78
N GLU A 144 -8.23 -2.47 -19.08
CA GLU A 144 -7.19 -2.70 -20.09
C GLU A 144 -6.25 -1.48 -20.21
N ASP A 145 -6.73 -0.30 -19.81
CA ASP A 145 -5.99 0.95 -19.88
C ASP A 145 -5.09 1.18 -18.65
N ALA A 146 -3.80 1.36 -18.90
CA ALA A 146 -2.78 1.70 -17.89
C ALA A 146 -3.17 2.82 -16.90
N PRO A 147 -3.77 3.96 -17.31
CA PRO A 147 -4.19 4.99 -16.34
C PRO A 147 -5.32 4.53 -15.43
N SER A 148 -6.23 3.67 -15.91
CA SER A 148 -7.34 3.16 -15.12
C SER A 148 -6.86 2.10 -14.12
N LEU A 149 -5.91 1.26 -14.50
CA LEU A 149 -5.24 0.32 -13.58
C LEU A 149 -4.51 1.07 -12.47
N LEU A 150 -3.73 2.10 -12.81
CA LEU A 150 -2.99 2.93 -11.83
C LEU A 150 -3.95 3.69 -10.88
N ALA A 151 -5.15 4.04 -11.35
CA ALA A 151 -6.15 4.68 -10.49
C ALA A 151 -6.74 3.71 -9.44
N GLN A 152 -6.87 2.43 -9.77
CA GLN A 152 -7.38 1.38 -8.88
C GLN A 152 -6.30 0.86 -7.92
N ASP A 153 -5.07 0.69 -8.40
CA ASP A 153 -3.97 0.14 -7.63
C ASP A 153 -3.22 1.21 -6.83
N LEU A 154 -3.53 1.28 -5.52
CA LEU A 154 -2.90 2.22 -4.60
C LEU A 154 -1.44 1.86 -4.30
N GLU A 155 -1.09 0.58 -4.31
CA GLU A 155 0.26 0.10 -3.97
C GLU A 155 1.22 0.38 -5.10
N LEU A 156 0.82 0.08 -6.34
CA LEU A 156 1.58 0.44 -7.54
C LEU A 156 1.78 1.95 -7.63
N ARG A 157 0.74 2.75 -7.33
CA ARG A 157 0.86 4.21 -7.32
C ARG A 157 1.88 4.70 -6.29
N ARG A 158 1.88 4.12 -5.08
CA ARG A 158 2.86 4.43 -4.03
C ARG A 158 4.27 4.00 -4.45
N LEU A 159 4.42 2.80 -4.98
CA LEU A 159 5.70 2.24 -5.42
C LEU A 159 6.34 3.08 -6.53
N LEU A 160 5.58 3.46 -7.56
CA LEU A 160 6.07 4.29 -8.64
C LEU A 160 6.49 5.69 -8.14
N ALA A 161 5.67 6.32 -7.30
CA ALA A 161 5.95 7.65 -6.75
C ALA A 161 7.13 7.67 -5.75
N GLU A 162 7.29 6.61 -4.96
CA GLU A 162 8.31 6.51 -3.90
C GLU A 162 9.61 5.83 -4.37
N SER A 163 9.64 5.27 -5.58
CA SER A 163 10.78 4.56 -6.17
C SER A 163 12.10 5.32 -6.07
N HIS A 164 12.11 6.64 -6.23
CA HIS A 164 13.33 7.47 -6.10
C HIS A 164 13.86 7.58 -4.66
N LEU A 165 13.02 7.38 -3.65
CA LEU A 165 13.46 7.32 -2.24
C LEU A 165 14.01 5.94 -1.89
N LEU A 166 13.45 4.88 -2.50
CA LEU A 166 13.83 3.49 -2.27
C LEU A 166 15.05 3.06 -3.10
N ALA A 167 15.19 3.57 -4.33
CA ALA A 167 16.27 3.18 -5.24
C ALA A 167 17.68 3.46 -4.69
N PRO A 168 17.98 4.59 -4.02
CA PRO A 168 19.29 4.79 -3.39
C PRO A 168 19.53 3.86 -2.20
N ALA A 169 18.48 3.44 -1.50
CA ALA A 169 18.59 2.48 -0.42
C ALA A 169 18.85 1.06 -0.96
N LEU A 170 18.24 0.71 -2.09
CA LEU A 170 18.38 -0.60 -2.74
C LEU A 170 19.68 -0.71 -3.57
N ALA A 171 19.97 0.28 -4.40
CA ALA A 171 21.19 0.35 -5.22
C ALA A 171 22.44 0.73 -4.41
N GLY A 172 22.26 1.31 -3.22
CA GLY A 172 23.32 1.64 -2.27
C GLY A 172 23.95 0.43 -1.58
N ALA A 173 23.44 -0.79 -1.82
CA ALA A 173 24.06 -2.05 -1.37
C ALA A 173 25.53 -2.20 -1.84
N GLY A 174 25.97 -1.44 -2.84
CA GLY A 174 27.36 -1.39 -3.30
C GLY A 174 28.22 -0.24 -2.76
N THR A 175 27.66 0.74 -2.04
CA THR A 175 28.42 1.86 -1.47
C THR A 175 28.52 1.71 0.04
N ALA A 176 29.74 1.41 0.51
CA ALA A 176 30.12 1.13 1.90
C ALA A 176 29.96 2.32 2.88
N VAL A 177 28.81 2.98 2.88
CA VAL A 177 28.40 3.87 3.96
C VAL A 177 27.53 3.02 4.87
N ALA A 178 28.07 2.67 6.05
CA ALA A 178 27.34 1.93 7.07
C ALA A 178 25.92 2.50 7.24
N PRO A 179 24.88 1.65 7.34
CA PRO A 179 23.51 2.12 7.47
C PRO A 179 23.45 3.03 8.69
N LYS A 180 23.18 4.32 8.46
CA LYS A 180 22.99 5.27 9.56
C LYS A 180 21.83 4.76 10.40
N ALA A 181 21.97 4.81 11.72
CA ALA A 181 20.86 4.48 12.62
C ALA A 181 19.58 5.22 12.19
N PHE A 182 18.47 4.49 12.16
CA PHE A 182 17.16 4.98 11.72
C PHE A 182 17.09 5.48 10.26
N ALA A 183 17.96 5.01 9.35
CA ALA A 183 17.86 5.33 7.93
C ALA A 183 16.48 4.93 7.34
N ALA A 184 16.00 3.73 7.67
CA ALA A 184 14.66 3.26 7.29
C ALA A 184 13.53 4.14 7.85
N GLY A 185 13.68 4.61 9.10
CA GLY A 185 12.72 5.56 9.69
C GLY A 185 12.67 6.88 8.94
N LYS A 186 13.82 7.39 8.47
CA LYS A 186 13.91 8.64 7.69
C LYS A 186 13.33 8.49 6.29
N THR A 187 13.52 7.34 5.63
CA THR A 187 12.88 7.07 4.33
C THR A 187 11.37 6.94 4.50
N ARG A 188 10.90 6.25 5.55
CA ARG A 188 9.49 6.17 5.92
C ARG A 188 8.87 7.56 6.11
N GLN A 189 9.51 8.46 6.87
CA GLN A 189 8.99 9.82 7.07
C GLN A 189 8.86 10.63 5.78
N LYS A 190 9.76 10.45 4.81
CA LYS A 190 9.68 11.11 3.51
C LYS A 190 8.59 10.50 2.63
N ALA A 191 8.46 9.18 2.64
CA ALA A 191 7.39 8.47 1.96
C ALA A 191 6.02 8.90 2.49
N THR A 192 5.85 8.99 3.81
CA THR A 192 4.60 9.47 4.42
C THR A 192 4.27 10.92 4.02
N ASP A 193 5.26 11.81 3.95
CA ASP A 193 5.05 13.19 3.48
C ASP A 193 4.64 13.24 2.00
N LEU A 194 5.21 12.38 1.14
CA LEU A 194 4.77 12.24 -0.25
C LEU A 194 3.34 11.71 -0.36
N ARG A 195 2.96 10.72 0.47
CA ARG A 195 1.59 10.19 0.51
C ARG A 195 0.58 11.28 0.89
N VAL A 196 0.90 12.10 1.89
CA VAL A 196 0.06 13.23 2.31
C VAL A 196 -0.04 14.32 1.22
N GLN A 197 1.04 14.57 0.47
CA GLN A 197 1.00 15.45 -0.70
C GLN A 197 0.13 14.89 -1.82
N ALA A 198 0.20 13.58 -2.09
CA ALA A 198 -0.63 12.92 -3.08
C ALA A 198 -2.13 12.97 -2.74
N LEU A 199 -2.47 12.98 -1.44
CA LEU A 199 -3.84 13.19 -0.96
C LEU A 199 -4.34 14.64 -1.12
N GLY A 200 -3.45 15.60 -1.42
CA GLY A 200 -3.82 16.98 -1.73
C GLY A 200 -3.16 18.06 -0.86
N SER A 201 -2.20 17.71 0.00
CA SER A 201 -1.46 18.74 0.73
C SER A 201 -0.61 19.59 -0.23
N LYS A 202 -0.70 20.92 -0.09
CA LYS A 202 0.01 21.87 -0.97
C LYS A 202 1.46 22.09 -0.55
N VAL A 203 1.81 21.73 0.68
CA VAL A 203 3.09 22.01 1.32
C VAL A 203 3.63 20.72 1.93
N SER A 204 4.94 20.50 1.74
CA SER A 204 5.70 19.41 2.35
C SER A 204 6.09 19.77 3.78
N ILE A 205 5.96 18.83 4.71
CA ILE A 205 6.37 18.99 6.10
C ILE A 205 7.90 19.10 6.21
N HIS A 206 8.63 18.43 5.31
CA HIS A 206 10.10 18.40 5.31
C HIS A 206 10.74 19.61 4.62
N LYS A 207 9.96 20.49 3.99
CA LYS A 207 10.48 21.67 3.30
C LYS A 207 10.82 22.77 4.31
N GLN A 208 12.09 23.13 4.38
CA GLN A 208 12.53 24.27 5.18
C GLN A 208 11.97 25.59 4.61
N GLU A 209 11.12 26.27 5.38
CA GLU A 209 10.49 27.53 4.98
C GLU A 209 11.43 28.73 5.11
N LYS A 210 12.05 28.88 6.28
CA LYS A 210 12.93 30.02 6.59
C LYS A 210 14.37 29.71 6.19
N MET A 211 14.80 30.32 5.09
CA MET A 211 16.20 30.33 4.64
C MET A 211 16.63 31.75 4.21
N PRO A 212 17.87 32.18 4.50
CA PRO A 212 18.42 33.40 3.95
C PRO A 212 18.33 33.41 2.42
N MET A 213 17.98 34.56 1.85
CA MET A 213 17.69 34.68 0.41
C MET A 213 18.85 34.19 -0.47
N ASN A 214 20.10 34.52 -0.09
CA ASN A 214 21.30 34.16 -0.84
C ASN A 214 21.52 32.65 -0.87
N MET A 215 21.36 31.96 0.27
CA MET A 215 21.45 30.50 0.35
C MET A 215 20.35 29.83 -0.47
N ARG A 216 19.11 30.31 -0.33
CA ARG A 216 17.97 29.77 -1.09
C ARG A 216 18.19 29.89 -2.60
N LYS A 217 18.64 31.06 -3.06
CA LYS A 217 18.97 31.29 -4.47
C LYS A 217 20.12 30.40 -4.93
N GLY A 218 21.16 30.26 -4.12
CA GLY A 218 22.32 29.42 -4.40
C GLY A 218 21.94 27.94 -4.58
N ILE A 219 21.13 27.39 -3.68
CA ILE A 219 20.68 25.99 -3.75
C ILE A 219 19.83 25.73 -5.00
N VAL A 220 18.88 26.63 -5.30
CA VAL A 220 18.04 26.51 -6.50
C VAL A 220 18.86 26.62 -7.77
N ALA A 221 19.82 27.56 -7.82
CA ALA A 221 20.71 27.74 -8.96
C ALA A 221 21.63 26.52 -9.14
N ALA A 222 22.21 25.99 -8.07
CA ALA A 222 23.06 24.81 -8.10
C ALA A 222 22.29 23.56 -8.53
N ALA A 223 21.06 23.37 -8.05
CA ALA A 223 20.20 22.28 -8.49
C ALA A 223 19.88 22.40 -10.00
N GLY A 224 19.52 23.60 -10.47
CA GLY A 224 19.28 23.86 -11.89
C GLY A 224 20.52 23.64 -12.76
N ALA A 225 21.71 24.03 -12.30
CA ALA A 225 22.96 23.82 -13.01
C ALA A 225 23.38 22.34 -13.07
N ARG A 226 23.14 21.56 -12.00
CA ARG A 226 23.38 20.11 -12.00
C ARG A 226 22.47 19.39 -12.98
N GLU A 227 21.19 19.74 -13.00
CA GLU A 227 20.23 19.14 -13.92
C GLU A 227 20.51 19.55 -15.38
N SER A 228 20.85 20.81 -15.65
CA SER A 228 21.20 21.25 -17.02
C SER A 228 22.47 20.57 -17.52
N LYS A 229 23.47 20.37 -16.64
CA LYS A 229 24.67 19.59 -16.95
C LYS A 229 24.32 18.13 -17.26
N ARG A 230 23.54 17.45 -16.40
CA ARG A 230 23.07 16.07 -16.62
C ARG A 230 22.34 15.92 -17.97
N ARG A 231 21.48 16.87 -18.33
CA ARG A 231 20.74 16.84 -19.61
C ARG A 231 21.63 17.09 -20.81
N ARG A 232 22.58 18.01 -20.68
CA ARG A 232 23.56 18.29 -21.73
C ARG A 232 24.42 17.05 -21.99
N GLU A 233 24.98 16.46 -20.95
CA GLU A 233 25.77 15.22 -21.03
C GLU A 233 24.94 14.06 -21.59
N ALA A 234 23.69 13.89 -21.14
CA ALA A 234 22.81 12.88 -21.70
C ALA A 234 22.51 13.11 -23.18
N LYS A 235 22.29 14.36 -23.61
CA LYS A 235 22.09 14.71 -25.02
C LYS A 235 23.34 14.46 -25.86
N GLU A 236 24.51 14.79 -25.33
CA GLU A 236 25.81 14.57 -25.97
C GLU A 236 26.13 13.07 -26.09
N ASN A 237 25.74 12.27 -25.09
CA ASN A 237 25.94 10.82 -25.05
C ASN A 237 24.79 10.01 -25.67
N GLY A 238 23.73 10.65 -26.16
CA GLY A 238 22.55 9.97 -26.73
C GLY A 238 21.64 9.24 -25.72
N VAL A 239 21.75 9.54 -24.43
CA VAL A 239 20.90 8.96 -23.37
C VAL A 239 19.57 9.74 -23.27
N ILE A 240 18.45 9.03 -23.37
CA ILE A 240 17.11 9.63 -23.25
C ILE A 240 16.76 9.79 -21.76
N LEU A 241 16.48 11.03 -21.35
CA LEU A 241 16.00 11.35 -20.00
C LEU A 241 14.50 11.62 -20.01
N GLU A 242 13.91 11.56 -18.83
CA GLU A 242 12.52 11.98 -18.60
C GLU A 242 12.28 13.42 -19.08
N ARG A 243 11.11 13.63 -19.69
CA ARG A 243 10.69 14.95 -20.12
C ARG A 243 10.18 15.71 -18.91
N GLU A 244 10.68 16.92 -18.68
CA GLU A 244 10.17 17.77 -17.61
C GLU A 244 8.67 18.03 -17.77
N THR A 245 7.87 17.40 -16.92
CA THR A 245 6.45 17.67 -16.76
C THR A 245 6.28 18.74 -15.68
N GLY A 246 6.83 19.95 -15.87
CA GLY A 246 6.98 20.88 -14.76
C GLY A 246 6.99 22.36 -15.10
N LYS A 247 5.86 23.03 -14.81
CA LYS A 247 5.67 24.49 -14.69
C LYS A 247 6.30 25.30 -15.82
N LYS A 248 5.57 25.40 -16.95
CA LYS A 248 5.73 26.53 -17.88
C LYS A 248 5.87 27.79 -17.03
N SER A 249 7.00 28.47 -17.16
CA SER A 249 7.26 29.66 -16.37
C SER A 249 6.04 30.58 -16.50
N LYS A 250 5.33 30.82 -15.39
CA LYS A 250 4.19 31.76 -15.33
C LYS A 250 4.57 33.19 -15.74
N LYS A 251 5.82 33.41 -16.17
CA LYS A 251 6.37 34.68 -16.64
C LYS A 251 5.74 35.15 -17.96
N ARG A 252 4.92 34.33 -18.63
CA ARG A 252 4.28 34.70 -19.90
C ARG A 252 2.76 34.93 -19.85
N ASP A 253 2.15 34.89 -18.67
CA ASP A 253 0.73 35.26 -18.49
C ASP A 253 0.53 36.64 -17.88
N ARG A 254 1.61 37.43 -17.70
CA ARG A 254 1.43 38.88 -17.73
C ARG A 254 0.98 39.19 -19.14
N GLY A 255 -0.32 39.38 -19.31
CA GLY A 255 -0.92 39.82 -20.57
C GLY A 255 0.00 40.88 -21.13
N ARG A 256 0.63 40.56 -22.27
CA ARG A 256 1.59 41.46 -22.91
C ARG A 256 0.89 42.80 -22.97
N ASP A 257 1.43 43.80 -22.29
CA ASP A 257 0.88 45.15 -22.32
C ASP A 257 0.57 45.46 -23.77
N LEU A 258 -0.71 45.73 -24.04
CA LEU A 258 -1.15 46.03 -25.39
C LEU A 258 -0.30 47.22 -25.82
N ALA A 259 0.45 47.07 -26.91
CA ALA A 259 1.35 48.12 -27.37
C ALA A 259 0.56 49.44 -27.44
N VAL A 260 1.07 50.47 -26.77
CA VAL A 260 0.42 51.79 -26.60
C VAL A 260 0.10 52.41 -27.97
N ASP A 261 0.89 52.05 -28.99
CA ASP A 261 0.75 52.54 -30.37
C ASP A 261 -0.32 51.81 -31.20
N ARG A 262 -1.13 50.92 -30.62
CA ARG A 262 -2.20 50.25 -31.38
C ARG A 262 -3.34 51.23 -31.66
N PRO A 263 -3.77 51.38 -32.93
CA PRO A 263 -4.90 52.24 -33.26
C PRO A 263 -6.17 51.76 -32.56
N GLY A 264 -6.98 52.71 -32.09
CA GLY A 264 -8.25 52.42 -31.39
C GLY A 264 -9.39 51.92 -32.29
N VAL A 265 -9.18 51.89 -33.60
CA VAL A 265 -10.15 51.42 -34.60
C VAL A 265 -9.61 50.20 -35.34
N GLY A 266 -10.47 49.22 -35.59
CA GLY A 266 -10.11 48.02 -36.34
C GLY A 266 -9.09 47.09 -35.65
N ARG A 267 -8.58 46.12 -36.43
CA ARG A 267 -7.57 45.16 -35.98
C ARG A 267 -6.31 45.30 -36.83
N LEU A 268 -5.24 45.82 -36.21
CA LEU A 268 -3.92 45.86 -36.82
C LEU A 268 -3.28 44.45 -36.87
N ARG A 269 -2.92 43.98 -38.06
CA ARG A 269 -2.16 42.74 -38.30
C ARG A 269 -0.92 43.08 -39.12
N GLY A 270 0.25 43.13 -38.47
CA GLY A 270 1.47 43.61 -39.13
C GLY A 270 1.32 45.07 -39.53
N ALA A 271 1.41 45.37 -40.82
CA ALA A 271 1.18 46.70 -41.40
C ALA A 271 -0.23 46.91 -41.97
N GLU A 272 -1.09 45.89 -41.93
CA GLU A 272 -2.46 45.96 -42.47
C GLU A 272 -3.45 46.37 -41.35
N LEU A 273 -4.21 47.45 -41.59
CA LEU A 273 -5.31 47.87 -40.72
C LEU A 273 -6.64 47.36 -41.27
N ARG A 274 -7.23 46.36 -40.61
CA ARG A 274 -8.55 45.83 -40.98
C ARG A 274 -9.65 46.59 -40.25
N LEU A 275 -10.44 47.34 -41.00
CA LEU A 275 -11.61 48.06 -40.52
C LEU A 275 -12.87 47.25 -40.83
N SER A 276 -13.81 47.20 -39.89
CA SER A 276 -15.14 46.63 -40.18
C SER A 276 -16.05 47.71 -40.78
N ASP A 277 -17.09 47.29 -41.53
CA ASP A 277 -18.10 48.23 -42.05
C ASP A 277 -18.74 49.08 -40.94
N ARG A 278 -18.82 48.55 -39.71
CA ARG A 278 -19.29 49.27 -38.53
C ARG A 278 -18.32 50.37 -38.10
N ASP A 279 -17.01 50.11 -38.16
CA ASP A 279 -15.98 51.12 -37.84
C ASP A 279 -16.00 52.23 -38.88
N VAL A 280 -16.12 51.87 -40.17
CA VAL A 280 -16.23 52.82 -41.28
C VAL A 280 -17.47 53.70 -41.09
N ARG A 281 -18.66 53.11 -40.91
CA ARG A 281 -19.90 53.85 -40.65
C ARG A 281 -19.84 54.70 -39.37
N GLY A 282 -19.14 54.21 -38.34
CA GLY A 282 -18.95 54.93 -37.08
C GLY A 282 -18.07 56.17 -37.21
N ILE A 283 -17.08 56.15 -38.12
CA ILE A 283 -16.20 57.28 -38.44
C ILE A 283 -16.88 58.26 -39.41
N GLU A 284 -17.58 57.74 -40.42
CA GLU A 284 -18.28 58.56 -41.42
C GLU A 284 -19.46 59.33 -40.81
N GLY A 285 -20.02 58.82 -39.70
CA GLY A 285 -21.18 59.36 -39.03
C GLY A 285 -22.44 59.18 -39.88
N VAL A 286 -23.62 59.17 -39.25
CA VAL A 286 -24.88 59.28 -40.01
C VAL A 286 -24.89 60.67 -40.64
N ARG A 287 -24.46 60.77 -41.90
CA ARG A 287 -24.75 61.94 -42.72
C ARG A 287 -26.24 61.90 -42.97
N ASP A 288 -26.95 62.85 -42.38
CA ASP A 288 -28.34 63.07 -42.71
C ASP A 288 -28.44 63.34 -44.23
N THR A 289 -29.59 63.07 -44.83
CA THR A 289 -29.82 63.17 -46.29
C THR A 289 -29.46 64.53 -46.92
N PHE A 290 -29.18 65.54 -46.09
CA PHE A 290 -28.71 66.89 -46.43
C PHE A 290 -27.24 67.17 -46.12
N GLY A 291 -26.40 66.15 -45.88
CA GLY A 291 -24.95 66.30 -45.72
C GLY A 291 -24.47 67.03 -44.47
N ARG A 292 -25.37 67.30 -43.50
CA ARG A 292 -25.00 67.95 -42.24
C ARG A 292 -24.46 66.90 -41.26
N ARG A 293 -23.29 67.16 -40.67
CA ARG A 293 -22.76 66.36 -39.56
C ARG A 293 -23.72 66.49 -38.37
N GLY A 294 -24.38 65.39 -38.01
CA GLY A 294 -25.16 65.29 -36.78
C GLY A 294 -24.23 65.60 -35.59
N LYS A 295 -24.54 66.68 -34.88
CA LYS A 295 -23.81 67.12 -33.69
C LYS A 295 -24.01 66.06 -32.61
N ARG A 296 -22.91 65.54 -32.05
CA ARG A 296 -22.93 64.83 -30.76
C ARG A 296 -23.02 65.86 -29.64
#